data_AF-A0A7X6GYL4-F1
#
_entry.id   AF-A0A7X6GYL4-F1
#
_cell.length_a   1.000
_cell.length_b   1.000
_cell.length_c   1.000
_cell.angle_alpha   90.00
_cell.angle_beta   90.00
_cell.angle_gamma   90.00
#
_symmetry.space_group_name_H-M   'P 1'
#
loop_
_entity.id
_entity.type
_entity.pdbx_description
1 polymer ?
#
loop_
_entity_poly.entity_id
_entity_poly.type
_entity_poly.pdbx_seq_one_letter_code
_entity_poly.pdbx_strand_id
1 'polypeptide(L)'
;MLALRYAGFAVVATLANLGAQRAVLALGDREAAAVFAVAMVTGTLVGLVVKYLLDKRWIFYDRTAGVAAQGRQFALYTLMGVATTAIFWVTETAFWLTWRTDAAREAGAVIGLTIGYVTKYLLDRRFVFREGGAA
;
A
#
# COMPACT_ATOMS: atom_id res chain seq x y z
N MET A 1 6.41 -11.26 16.67
CA MET A 1 6.82 -11.49 15.26
C MET A 1 6.40 -10.30 14.39
N LEU A 2 7.33 -9.74 13.61
CA LEU A 2 7.08 -8.62 12.70
C LEU A 2 5.95 -8.93 11.69
N ALA A 3 5.93 -10.15 11.16
CA ALA A 3 4.92 -10.60 10.19
C ALA A 3 3.48 -10.53 10.73
N LEU A 4 3.26 -10.90 12.00
CA LEU A 4 1.93 -10.86 12.62
C LEU A 4 1.42 -9.41 12.77
N ARG A 5 2.31 -8.48 13.13
CA ARG A 5 1.96 -7.05 13.18
C ARG A 5 1.65 -6.52 11.78
N TYR A 6 2.47 -6.87 10.79
CA TYR A 6 2.23 -6.50 9.39
C TYR A 6 0.86 -6.98 8.90
N ALA A 7 0.54 -8.25 9.15
CA ALA A 7 -0.74 -8.84 8.77
C ALA A 7 -1.91 -8.15 9.51
N GLY A 8 -1.80 -7.96 10.83
CA GLY A 8 -2.81 -7.26 11.62
C GLY A 8 -3.06 -5.83 11.14
N PHE A 9 -1.99 -5.07 10.83
CA PHE A 9 -2.11 -3.71 10.31
C PHE A 9 -2.71 -3.66 8.91
N ALA A 10 -2.43 -4.67 8.07
CA ALA A 10 -3.08 -4.82 6.78
C ALA A 10 -4.60 -5.01 6.95
N VAL A 11 -5.03 -5.90 7.86
CA VAL A 11 -6.45 -6.11 8.16
C VAL A 11 -7.12 -4.82 8.62
N VAL A 12 -6.52 -4.08 9.56
CA VAL A 12 -7.06 -2.80 10.05
C VAL A 12 -7.17 -1.77 8.92
N ALA A 13 -6.15 -1.65 8.08
CA ALA A 13 -6.17 -0.75 6.93
C ALA A 13 -7.26 -1.14 5.91
N THR A 14 -7.45 -2.44 5.65
CA THR A 14 -8.53 -2.95 4.79
C THR A 14 -9.90 -2.64 5.35
N LEU A 15 -10.12 -2.83 6.65
CA LEU A 15 -11.39 -2.49 7.29
C LEU A 15 -11.68 -0.99 7.23
N ALA A 16 -10.67 -0.14 7.45
CA ALA A 16 -10.80 1.31 7.32
C ALA A 16 -11.11 1.73 5.87
N ASN A 17 -10.44 1.12 4.89
CA ASN A 17 -10.70 1.33 3.47
C ASN A 17 -12.16 1.00 3.10
N LEU A 18 -12.63 -0.20 3.44
CA LEU A 18 -13.99 -0.64 3.15
C LEU A 18 -15.05 0.17 3.89
N GLY A 19 -14.77 0.55 5.15
CA GLY A 19 -15.65 1.42 5.93
C GLY A 19 -15.82 2.79 5.29
N ALA A 20 -14.74 3.40 4.81
CA ALA A 20 -14.77 4.68 4.10
C ALA A 20 -15.47 4.57 2.74
N GLN A 21 -15.23 3.51 1.96
CA GLN A 21 -15.99 3.24 0.73
C GLN A 21 -17.49 3.16 1.02
N ARG A 22 -17.88 2.40 2.04
CA ARG A 22 -19.28 2.23 2.43
C ARG A 22 -19.93 3.52 2.87
N ALA A 23 -19.20 4.39 3.58
CA ALA A 23 -19.69 5.72 3.97
C ALA A 23 -19.96 6.59 2.73
N VAL A 24 -19.03 6.66 1.78
CA VAL A 24 -19.23 7.42 0.53
C VAL A 24 -20.42 6.88 -0.26
N LEU A 25 -20.51 5.55 -0.43
CA LEU A 25 -21.60 4.87 -1.13
C LEU A 25 -22.95 4.93 -0.39
N ALA A 26 -22.97 5.31 0.88
CA ALA A 26 -24.21 5.55 1.63
C ALA A 26 -24.74 6.98 1.46
N LEU A 27 -23.87 7.92 1.08
CA LEU A 27 -24.20 9.34 0.93
C LEU A 27 -24.50 9.73 -0.52
N GLY A 28 -24.09 8.92 -1.51
CA GLY A 28 -24.29 9.19 -2.93
C GLY A 28 -25.17 8.14 -3.63
N ASP A 29 -25.59 8.46 -4.85
CA ASP A 29 -26.26 7.52 -5.73
C ASP A 29 -25.30 6.39 -6.13
N ARG A 30 -25.65 5.15 -5.80
CA ARG A 30 -24.78 3.98 -6.00
C ARG A 30 -24.65 3.60 -7.47
N GLU A 31 -25.61 3.99 -8.31
CA GLU A 31 -25.60 3.69 -9.74
C GLU A 31 -24.72 4.66 -10.52
N ALA A 32 -24.37 5.81 -9.92
CA ALA A 32 -23.48 6.77 -10.53
C ALA A 32 -22.02 6.30 -10.47
N ALA A 33 -21.43 6.02 -11.64
CA ALA A 33 -20.02 5.65 -11.77
C ALA A 33 -19.07 6.65 -11.09
N ALA A 34 -19.42 7.94 -11.05
CA ALA A 34 -18.66 8.97 -10.35
C ALA A 34 -18.61 8.73 -8.83
N VAL A 35 -19.72 8.35 -8.21
CA VAL A 35 -19.79 8.07 -6.77
C VAL A 35 -18.96 6.84 -6.43
N PHE A 36 -19.01 5.80 -7.27
CA PHE A 36 -18.17 4.62 -7.11
C PHE A 36 -16.67 4.96 -7.20
N ALA A 37 -16.26 5.78 -8.17
CA ALA A 37 -14.88 6.24 -8.28
C ALA A 37 -14.43 7.03 -7.04
N VAL A 38 -15.27 7.95 -6.53
CA VAL A 38 -15.00 8.70 -5.30
C VAL A 38 -14.87 7.77 -4.09
N ALA A 39 -15.71 6.73 -4.01
CA ALA A 39 -15.62 5.74 -2.94
C ALA A 39 -14.28 5.00 -2.99
N MET A 40 -13.89 4.49 -4.17
CA MET A 40 -12.63 3.79 -4.38
C MET A 40 -11.41 4.64 -4.00
N VAL A 41 -11.37 5.90 -4.44
CA VAL A 41 -10.28 6.84 -4.12
C VAL A 41 -10.25 7.14 -2.62
N THR A 42 -11.40 7.49 -2.03
CA THR A 42 -11.51 7.80 -0.60
C THR A 42 -11.09 6.62 0.27
N GLY A 43 -11.62 5.43 -0.02
CA GLY A 43 -11.24 4.21 0.68
C GLY A 43 -9.75 3.92 0.60
N THR A 44 -9.16 4.05 -0.59
CA THR A 44 -7.74 3.82 -0.81
C THR A 44 -6.89 4.79 0.00
N LEU A 45 -7.22 6.08 -0.04
CA LEU A 45 -6.52 7.10 0.74
C LEU A 45 -6.62 6.85 2.24
N VAL A 46 -7.82 6.56 2.76
CA VAL A 46 -8.03 6.27 4.19
C VAL A 46 -7.23 5.02 4.61
N GLY A 47 -7.31 3.94 3.84
CA GLY A 47 -6.55 2.71 4.11
C GLY A 47 -5.04 2.95 4.10
N LEU A 48 -4.53 3.72 3.12
CA LEU A 48 -3.11 4.07 3.04
C LEU A 48 -2.65 4.92 4.23
N VAL A 49 -3.41 5.94 4.63
CA VAL A 49 -3.11 6.79 5.79
C VAL A 49 -3.07 5.95 7.06
N VAL A 50 -4.08 5.11 7.29
CA VAL A 50 -4.12 4.21 8.45
C VAL A 50 -2.92 3.28 8.45
N LYS A 51 -2.60 2.63 7.32
CA LYS A 51 -1.44 1.75 7.23
C LYS A 51 -0.13 2.47 7.50
N TYR A 52 0.05 3.66 6.94
CA TYR A 52 1.23 4.49 7.16
C TYR A 52 1.41 4.84 8.63
N LEU A 53 0.36 5.29 9.31
CA LEU A 53 0.42 5.62 10.74
C LEU A 53 0.76 4.40 11.60
N LEU A 54 0.18 3.24 11.26
CA LEU A 54 0.46 1.98 11.96
C LEU A 54 1.93 1.55 11.76
N ASP A 55 2.42 1.58 10.53
CA ASP A 55 3.79 1.17 10.24
C ASP A 55 4.81 2.13 10.86
N LYS A 56 4.56 3.43 10.72
CA LYS A 56 5.38 4.48 11.32
C LYS A 56 5.57 4.25 12.82
N ARG A 57 4.47 4.02 13.54
CA ARG A 57 4.48 3.99 15.01
C ARG A 57 4.96 2.66 15.60
N TRP A 58 4.59 1.53 15.00
CA TRP A 58 4.77 0.21 15.62
C TRP A 58 5.74 -0.72 14.87
N ILE A 59 6.13 -0.37 13.64
CA ILE A 59 7.12 -1.13 12.86
C ILE A 59 8.45 -0.39 12.81
N PHE A 60 8.43 0.84 12.34
CA PHE A 60 9.64 1.64 12.15
C PHE A 60 9.97 2.56 13.31
N TYR A 61 9.06 2.69 14.29
CA TYR A 61 9.24 3.51 15.50
C TYR A 61 9.70 4.95 15.22
N ASP A 62 9.28 5.49 14.07
CA ASP A 62 9.71 6.79 13.57
C ASP A 62 9.03 7.92 14.36
N ARG A 63 9.86 8.83 14.89
CA ARG A 63 9.45 9.95 15.77
C ARG A 63 9.27 11.27 15.03
N THR A 64 9.34 11.27 13.70
CA THR A 64 9.23 12.48 12.88
C THR A 64 7.89 13.17 13.14
N ALA A 65 7.95 14.41 13.59
CA ALA A 65 6.79 15.25 13.90
C ALA A 65 6.67 16.41 12.90
N GLY A 66 5.52 17.06 12.89
CA GLY A 66 5.21 18.18 11.98
C GLY A 66 4.51 17.74 10.69
N VAL A 67 3.59 18.59 10.21
CA VAL A 67 2.70 18.27 9.08
C VAL A 67 3.49 18.16 7.77
N ALA A 68 4.44 19.06 7.51
CA ALA A 68 5.23 19.06 6.28
C ALA A 68 6.12 17.81 6.15
N ALA A 69 6.81 17.43 7.23
CA ALA A 69 7.67 16.26 7.25
C ALA A 69 6.86 14.95 7.10
N GLN A 70 5.71 14.85 7.78
CA GLN A 70 4.80 13.72 7.64
C GLN A 70 4.20 13.60 6.25
N GLY A 71 3.83 14.72 5.62
CA GLY A 71 3.33 14.75 4.25
C GLY A 71 4.37 14.22 3.26
N ARG A 72 5.63 14.64 3.39
CA ARG A 72 6.73 14.13 2.56
C ARG A 72 6.97 12.63 2.78
N GLN A 73 6.97 12.16 4.03
CA GLN A 73 7.11 10.72 4.33
C GLN A 73 5.95 9.90 3.75
N PHE A 74 4.72 10.38 3.91
CA PHE A 74 3.55 9.71 3.35
C PHE A 74 3.58 9.64 1.82
N ALA A 75 4.03 10.72 1.16
CA ALA A 75 4.22 10.73 -0.29
C ALA A 75 5.25 9.69 -0.74
N LEU A 76 6.41 9.62 -0.07
CA LEU A 76 7.43 8.60 -0.35
C LEU A 76 6.90 7.19 -0.08
N TYR A 77 6.22 6.97 1.04
CA TYR A 77 5.62 5.68 1.40
C TYR A 77 4.63 5.18 0.34
N THR A 78 3.79 6.10 -0.15
CA THR A 78 2.83 5.81 -1.22
C THR A 78 3.55 5.50 -2.53
N LEU A 79 4.58 6.29 -2.89
CA LEU A 79 5.39 6.05 -4.08
C LEU A 79 6.07 4.67 -4.06
N MET A 80 6.59 4.23 -2.91
CA MET A 80 7.18 2.89 -2.78
C MET A 80 6.13 1.80 -2.99
N GLY A 81 4.89 2.03 -2.54
CA GLY A 81 3.75 1.16 -2.84
C GLY A 81 3.48 1.05 -4.34
N VAL A 82 3.37 2.18 -5.04
CA VAL A 82 3.14 2.20 -6.49
C VAL A 82 4.27 1.49 -7.25
N ALA A 83 5.53 1.78 -6.90
CA ALA A 83 6.69 1.17 -7.54
C ALA A 83 6.70 -0.35 -7.38
N THR A 84 6.33 -0.86 -6.21
CA THR A 84 6.34 -2.31 -5.92
C THR A 84 5.15 -3.04 -6.55
N THR A 85 4.00 -2.38 -6.68
CA THR A 85 2.89 -2.88 -7.50
C THR A 85 3.28 -2.99 -8.97
N ALA A 86 4.04 -2.01 -9.50
CA ALA A 86 4.53 -2.08 -10.88
C ALA A 86 5.49 -3.27 -11.09
N ILE A 87 6.36 -3.57 -10.13
CA ILE A 87 7.23 -4.77 -10.17
C ILE A 87 6.38 -6.04 -10.28
N PHE A 88 5.34 -6.15 -9.46
CA PHE A 88 4.41 -7.28 -9.51
C PHE A 88 3.76 -7.41 -10.90
N TRP A 89 3.15 -6.35 -11.42
CA TRP A 89 2.48 -6.38 -12.73
C TRP A 89 3.42 -6.66 -13.89
N VAL A 90 4.62 -6.08 -13.89
CA VAL A 90 5.62 -6.33 -14.95
C VAL A 90 6.04 -7.80 -14.93
N THR A 91 6.25 -8.38 -13.76
CA THR A 91 6.67 -9.78 -13.63
C THR A 91 5.54 -10.72 -14.07
N GLU A 92 4.30 -10.50 -13.60
CA GLU A 92 3.12 -11.25 -14.03
C GLU A 92 2.92 -11.16 -15.55
N THR A 93 3.02 -9.94 -16.10
CA THR A 93 2.84 -9.69 -17.54
C THR A 93 3.94 -10.33 -18.36
N ALA A 94 5.21 -10.27 -17.94
CA ALA A 94 6.31 -10.90 -18.65
C ALA A 94 6.11 -12.41 -18.76
N PHE A 95 5.73 -13.07 -17.65
CA PHE A 95 5.45 -14.50 -17.66
C PHE A 95 4.25 -14.85 -18.55
N TRP A 96 3.18 -14.05 -18.48
CA TRP A 96 2.04 -14.23 -19.38
C TRP A 96 2.43 -14.08 -20.84
N LEU A 97 3.23 -13.07 -21.21
CA LEU A 97 3.62 -12.82 -22.59
C LEU A 97 4.58 -13.89 -23.13
N THR A 98 5.44 -14.47 -22.30
CA THR A 98 6.39 -15.52 -22.71
C THR A 98 5.72 -16.88 -22.88
N TRP A 99 4.84 -17.29 -21.97
CA TRP A 99 4.26 -18.66 -21.98
C TRP A 99 2.79 -18.73 -22.35
N ARG A 100 2.02 -17.63 -22.23
CA ARG A 100 0.60 -17.54 -22.58
C ARG A 100 -0.28 -18.60 -21.89
N THR A 101 0.07 -18.98 -20.65
CA THR A 101 -0.70 -19.90 -19.81
C THR A 101 -1.03 -19.24 -18.47
N ASP A 102 -2.17 -19.61 -17.89
CA ASP A 102 -2.60 -19.11 -16.57
C ASP A 102 -1.60 -19.48 -15.47
N ALA A 103 -1.09 -20.72 -15.49
CA ALA A 103 -0.10 -21.17 -14.51
C ALA A 103 1.19 -20.33 -14.54
N ALA A 104 1.67 -19.94 -15.74
CA ALA A 104 2.83 -19.06 -15.84
C ALA A 104 2.53 -17.65 -15.33
N ARG A 105 1.36 -17.09 -15.67
CA ARG A 105 0.91 -15.80 -15.14
C ARG A 105 0.88 -15.81 -13.61
N GLU A 106 0.27 -16.83 -13.02
CA GLU A 106 0.18 -17.00 -11.56
C GLU A 106 1.57 -17.17 -10.92
N ALA A 107 2.48 -17.93 -11.54
CA ALA A 107 3.86 -18.05 -11.07
C ALA A 107 4.59 -16.69 -11.11
N GLY A 108 4.44 -15.93 -12.20
CA GLY A 108 4.96 -14.57 -12.32
C GLY A 108 4.38 -13.62 -11.28
N ALA A 109 3.08 -13.75 -10.97
CA ALA A 109 2.41 -12.99 -9.93
C ALA A 109 3.01 -13.28 -8.54
N VAL A 110 3.18 -14.56 -8.17
CA VAL A 110 3.76 -14.96 -6.88
C VAL A 110 5.21 -14.46 -6.73
N ILE A 111 6.02 -14.62 -7.77
CA ILE A 111 7.41 -14.13 -7.79
C ILE A 111 7.43 -12.60 -7.68
N GLY A 112 6.62 -11.92 -8.49
CA GLY A 112 6.52 -10.46 -8.52
C GLY A 112 6.07 -9.88 -7.18
N LEU A 113 5.06 -10.48 -6.53
CA LEU A 113 4.62 -10.10 -5.19
C LEU A 113 5.72 -10.32 -4.15
N THR A 114 6.42 -11.45 -4.20
CA THR A 114 7.51 -11.76 -3.26
C THR A 114 8.63 -10.71 -3.37
N ILE A 115 9.09 -10.42 -4.59
CA ILE A 115 10.09 -9.37 -4.85
C ILE A 115 9.55 -8.01 -4.43
N GLY A 116 8.30 -7.71 -4.75
CA GLY A 116 7.63 -6.46 -4.40
C GLY A 116 7.60 -6.22 -2.89
N TYR A 117 7.24 -7.22 -2.09
CA TYR A 117 7.23 -7.10 -0.61
C TYR A 117 8.63 -6.89 -0.02
N VAL A 118 9.62 -7.66 -0.47
CA VAL A 118 11.02 -7.51 -0.01
C VAL A 118 11.54 -6.13 -0.38
N THR A 119 11.33 -5.72 -1.63
CA THR A 119 11.73 -4.40 -2.14
C THR A 119 11.03 -3.29 -1.39
N LYS A 120 9.73 -3.41 -1.12
CA LYS A 120 8.96 -2.43 -0.34
C LYS A 120 9.57 -2.23 1.04
N TYR A 121 9.85 -3.31 1.75
CA TYR A 121 10.46 -3.23 3.08
C TYR A 121 11.82 -2.51 3.05
N LEU A 122 12.68 -2.85 2.09
CA LEU A 122 14.00 -2.22 1.94
C LEU A 122 13.90 -0.73 1.57
N LEU A 123 12.97 -0.39 0.68
CA LEU A 123 12.73 0.99 0.26
C LEU A 123 12.14 1.84 1.38
N ASP A 124 11.12 1.34 2.08
CA ASP A 124 10.49 2.04 3.20
C ASP A 124 11.50 2.28 4.31
N ARG A 125 12.32 1.28 4.65
CA ARG A 125 13.41 1.42 5.63
C ARG A 125 14.47 2.44 5.21
N ARG A 126 14.85 2.48 3.93
CA ARG A 126 15.94 3.35 3.45
C ARG A 126 15.51 4.80 3.20
N PHE A 127 14.31 5.00 2.65
CA PHE A 127 13.89 6.29 2.12
C PHE A 127 12.77 6.96 2.91
N VAL A 128 11.89 6.18 3.53
CA VAL A 128 10.71 6.71 4.25
C VAL A 128 11.04 6.89 5.73
N PHE A 129 11.51 5.84 6.38
CA PHE A 129 11.75 5.76 7.81
C PHE A 129 13.25 5.60 8.10
N ARG A 130 14.02 6.67 7.93
CA ARG A 130 15.46 6.65 8.20
C ARG A 130 15.68 6.47 9.71
N GLU A 131 16.36 5.39 10.09
CA GLU A 131 16.91 5.24 11.45
C GLU A 131 17.97 6.36 11.63
N GLY A 132 17.65 7.41 12.41
CA GLY A 132 18.63 8.42 12.84
C GLY A 132 18.51 9.83 12.25
N GLY A 133 17.31 10.32 11.93
CA GLY A 133 17.09 11.74 11.57
C GLY A 133 16.85 12.65 12.78
N ALA A 134 17.70 12.58 13.81
CA ALA A 134 17.89 13.70 14.73
C ALA A 134 19.06 14.52 14.16
N ALA A 135 18.74 15.68 13.61
CA ALA A 135 19.66 16.80 13.46
C ALA A 135 18.94 18.02 14.01
#